data_AF-A0A2K5JUI6-F1
#
_entry.id   AF-A0A2K5JUI6-F1
#
_cell.length_a   1.000
_cell.length_b   1.000
_cell.length_c   1.000
_cell.angle_alpha   90.00
_cell.angle_beta   90.00
_cell.angle_gamma   90.00
#
_symmetry.space_group_name_H-M   'P 1'
#
loop_
_entity.id
_entity.type
_entity.pdbx_description
1 polymer ?
#
loop_
_entity_poly.entity_id
_entity_poly.type
_entity_poly.pdbx_seq_one_letter_code
_entity_poly.pdbx_strand_id
1 'polypeptide(L)'
;MLHFALLLAVGLPLVAVNVTVGPQWTYSLRCHDCAVINDFNCPSIRTCQYHVRRCMTISIRINPHELLVYKNCTYNCTFLYAAHQPPEAPRKIFKTNSFYWVCCCNTMVCNAGGPTNLERDMLPDEVIEEELPEGTVRLGESKLFLSFASIIVSNILP
;
A
#
# COMPACT_ATOMS: atom_id res chain seq x y z
N MET A 1 -56.68 13.11 57.79
CA MET A 1 -55.89 12.34 56.82
C MET A 1 -56.20 12.69 55.35
N LEU A 2 -57.43 13.08 55.00
CA LEU A 2 -57.80 13.41 53.60
C LEU A 2 -57.27 14.78 53.12
N HIS A 3 -57.16 15.78 54.00
CA HIS A 3 -56.76 17.14 53.63
C HIS A 3 -55.25 17.29 53.30
N PHE A 4 -54.39 16.43 53.85
CA PHE A 4 -52.97 16.42 53.51
C PHE A 4 -52.68 15.76 52.16
N ALA A 5 -53.54 14.83 51.72
CA ALA A 5 -53.41 14.20 50.40
C ALA A 5 -53.76 15.18 49.26
N LEU A 6 -54.70 16.10 49.49
CA LEU A 6 -55.10 17.09 48.48
C LEU A 6 -53.99 18.11 48.21
N LEU A 7 -53.24 18.53 49.24
CA LEU A 7 -52.13 19.49 49.10
C LEU A 7 -50.96 18.92 48.28
N LEU A 8 -50.73 17.61 48.31
CA LEU A 8 -49.71 16.95 47.49
C LEU A 8 -50.09 16.89 45.99
N ALA A 9 -51.39 16.95 45.67
CA ALA A 9 -51.87 16.91 44.29
C ALA A 9 -51.78 18.27 43.56
N VAL A 10 -51.76 19.39 44.30
CA VAL A 10 -51.70 20.75 43.72
C VAL A 10 -50.26 21.29 43.64
N GLY A 11 -49.31 20.66 44.33
CA GLY A 11 -47.92 21.14 44.46
C GLY A 11 -46.89 20.50 43.53
N LEU A 12 -47.23 19.46 42.76
CA LEU A 12 -46.30 18.85 41.81
C LEU A 12 -46.50 19.49 40.43
N PRO A 13 -45.61 20.39 39.97
CA PRO A 13 -45.53 20.66 38.55
C PRO A 13 -45.12 19.34 37.89
N LEU A 14 -46.01 18.79 37.05
CA LEU A 14 -45.64 17.80 36.05
C LEU A 14 -44.67 18.49 35.09
N VAL A 15 -43.41 18.61 35.51
CA VAL A 15 -42.32 18.90 34.59
C VAL A 15 -42.18 17.64 33.76
N ALA A 16 -42.91 17.60 32.66
CA ALA A 16 -42.56 16.75 31.54
C ALA A 16 -41.16 17.18 31.14
N VAL A 17 -40.16 16.44 31.62
CA VAL A 17 -38.80 16.58 31.15
C VAL A 17 -38.84 16.06 29.71
N ASN A 18 -39.13 16.96 28.77
CA ASN A 18 -38.73 16.79 27.39
C ASN A 18 -37.20 16.75 27.43
N VAL A 19 -36.65 15.56 27.71
CA VAL A 19 -35.27 15.25 27.37
C VAL A 19 -35.26 15.29 25.85
N THR A 20 -35.05 16.49 25.29
CA THR A 20 -34.48 16.60 23.96
C THR A 20 -33.16 15.87 24.09
N VAL A 21 -33.12 14.61 23.66
CA VAL A 21 -31.87 13.90 23.40
C VAL A 21 -31.16 14.82 22.42
N GLY A 22 -30.21 15.60 22.93
CA GLY A 22 -29.39 16.46 22.09
C GLY A 22 -28.78 15.62 20.98
N PRO A 23 -28.44 16.21 19.82
CA PRO A 23 -27.87 15.46 18.72
C PRO A 23 -26.74 14.57 19.25
N GLN A 24 -26.91 13.26 19.10
CA GLN A 24 -25.92 12.29 19.54
C GLN A 24 -24.65 12.57 18.74
N TRP A 25 -23.64 13.15 19.39
CA TRP A 25 -22.38 13.52 18.74
C TRP A 25 -21.69 12.26 18.23
N THR A 26 -21.90 11.93 16.96
CA THR A 26 -21.20 10.82 16.31
C THR A 26 -19.83 11.32 15.88
N TYR A 27 -18.80 11.00 16.69
CA TYR A 27 -17.41 11.20 16.28
C TYR A 27 -17.19 10.44 14.96
N SER A 28 -16.75 11.12 13.90
CA SER A 28 -16.36 10.51 12.62
C SER A 28 -14.99 11.06 12.25
N LEU A 29 -14.04 10.16 12.01
CA LEU A 29 -12.66 10.55 11.73
C LEU A 29 -12.58 11.29 10.40
N ARG A 30 -11.67 12.25 10.26
CA ARG A 30 -11.33 12.88 8.98
C ARG A 30 -9.92 12.50 8.57
N CYS A 31 -9.73 12.14 7.31
CA CYS A 31 -8.44 11.69 6.78
C CYS A 31 -8.18 12.32 5.42
N HIS A 32 -6.91 12.42 5.02
CA HIS A 32 -6.57 12.68 3.64
C HIS A 32 -6.99 11.50 2.74
N ASP A 33 -7.56 11.80 1.58
CA ASP A 33 -8.03 10.83 0.58
C ASP A 33 -7.57 11.21 -0.82
N CYS A 34 -6.57 10.49 -1.32
CA CYS A 34 -5.96 10.78 -2.61
C CYS A 34 -5.14 9.60 -3.14
N ALA A 35 -4.91 9.63 -4.45
CA ALA A 35 -3.92 8.81 -5.15
C ALA A 35 -3.07 9.75 -6.00
N VAL A 36 -1.80 9.93 -5.65
CA VAL A 36 -0.88 10.89 -6.28
C VAL A 36 0.49 10.26 -6.49
N ILE A 37 1.25 10.75 -7.48
CA ILE A 37 2.58 10.23 -7.80
C ILE A 37 3.64 11.13 -7.15
N ASN A 38 4.63 10.51 -6.50
CA ASN A 38 5.83 11.13 -5.92
C ASN A 38 5.61 12.24 -4.88
N ASP A 39 4.36 12.51 -4.50
CA ASP A 39 4.03 13.54 -3.51
C ASP A 39 3.21 12.96 -2.36
N PHE A 40 3.67 13.21 -1.14
CA PHE A 40 2.94 12.84 0.07
C PHE A 40 1.95 13.93 0.53
N ASN A 41 1.96 15.09 -0.10
CA ASN A 41 1.11 16.22 0.24
C ASN A 41 -0.09 16.26 -0.69
N CYS A 42 -1.26 15.86 -0.18
CA CYS A 42 -2.50 16.04 -0.90
C CYS A 42 -3.53 16.70 0.02
N PRO A 43 -4.21 17.79 -0.41
CA PRO A 43 -5.09 18.56 0.47
C PRO A 43 -6.49 17.95 0.60
N SER A 44 -6.84 16.97 -0.23
CA SER A 44 -8.16 16.33 -0.23
C SER A 44 -8.41 15.63 1.10
N ILE A 45 -9.43 16.08 1.84
CA ILE A 45 -9.83 15.53 3.14
C ILE A 45 -11.26 15.03 3.04
N ARG A 46 -11.50 13.80 3.50
CA ARG A 46 -12.84 13.21 3.63
C ARG A 46 -13.20 12.90 5.07
N THR A 47 -14.49 12.90 5.35
CA THR A 47 -15.03 12.30 6.58
C THR A 47 -15.21 10.80 6.36
N CYS A 48 -14.62 10.00 7.24
CA CYS A 48 -14.75 8.55 7.21
C CYS A 48 -16.14 8.11 7.69
N GLN A 49 -16.57 6.93 7.23
CA GLN A 49 -17.77 6.30 7.77
C GLN A 49 -17.62 6.04 9.27
N TYR A 50 -18.75 6.04 10.00
CA TYR A 50 -18.75 5.97 11.47
C TYR A 50 -17.94 4.80 12.07
N HIS A 51 -17.91 3.63 11.42
CA HIS A 51 -17.17 2.46 11.92
C HIS A 51 -15.70 2.44 11.45
N VAL A 52 -15.29 3.37 10.60
CA VAL A 52 -13.95 3.47 10.03
C VAL A 52 -13.15 4.48 10.84
N ARG A 53 -12.24 3.97 11.68
CA ARG A 53 -11.61 4.72 12.78
C ARG A 53 -10.12 4.98 12.58
N ARG A 54 -9.59 4.79 11.38
CA ARG A 54 -8.18 4.96 11.08
C ARG A 54 -7.97 5.63 9.74
N CYS A 55 -6.88 6.38 9.63
CA CYS A 55 -6.34 6.85 8.37
C CYS A 55 -5.17 5.96 7.98
N MET A 56 -5.00 5.73 6.69
CA MET A 56 -3.83 5.08 6.13
C MET A 56 -3.12 5.98 5.13
N THR A 57 -1.81 5.77 5.01
CA THR A 57 -1.03 6.06 3.82
C THR A 57 -0.31 4.79 3.41
N ILE A 58 -0.37 4.46 2.13
CA ILE A 58 0.38 3.38 1.50
C ILE A 58 1.14 4.01 0.35
N SER A 59 2.42 3.73 0.24
CA SER A 59 3.20 4.15 -0.90
C SER A 59 3.93 2.96 -1.52
N ILE A 60 3.79 2.85 -2.83
CA ILE A 60 4.23 1.70 -3.60
C ILE A 60 5.06 2.22 -4.77
N ARG A 61 6.28 1.71 -4.89
CA ARG A 61 7.16 1.93 -6.04
C ARG A 61 6.57 1.17 -7.22
N ILE A 62 6.07 1.92 -8.20
CA ILE A 62 5.58 1.36 -9.47
C ILE A 62 6.77 1.09 -10.38
N ASN A 63 7.69 2.05 -10.46
CA ASN A 63 8.87 2.03 -11.30
C ASN A 63 10.06 2.64 -10.55
N PRO A 64 11.30 2.58 -11.10
CA PRO A 64 12.46 3.14 -10.44
C PRO A 64 12.34 4.62 -10.04
N HIS A 65 11.52 5.39 -10.77
CA HIS A 65 11.32 6.83 -10.59
C HIS A 65 9.90 7.23 -10.13
N GLU A 66 8.99 6.26 -9.97
CA GLU A 66 7.59 6.55 -9.67
C GLU A 66 7.11 5.79 -8.45
N LEU A 67 6.64 6.57 -7.48
CA LEU A 67 6.01 6.14 -6.26
C LEU A 67 4.54 6.57 -6.28
N LEU A 68 3.63 5.61 -6.26
CA LEU A 68 2.22 5.90 -6.01
C LEU A 68 2.00 6.04 -4.51
N VAL A 69 1.55 7.22 -4.09
CA VAL A 69 1.09 7.50 -2.73
C VAL A 69 -0.42 7.45 -2.72
N TYR A 70 -0.95 6.54 -1.90
CA TYR A 70 -2.37 6.35 -1.67
C TYR A 70 -2.73 6.63 -0.21
N LYS A 71 -3.71 7.51 0.00
CA LYS A 71 -4.21 7.86 1.33
C LYS A 71 -5.70 7.60 1.38
N ASN A 72 -6.18 6.98 2.46
CA ASN A 72 -7.61 6.78 2.65
C ASN A 72 -7.97 6.52 4.12
N CYS A 73 -9.26 6.48 4.41
CA CYS A 73 -9.81 5.87 5.61
C CYS A 73 -9.68 4.34 5.55
N THR A 74 -9.31 3.71 6.66
CA THR A 74 -9.27 2.25 6.82
C THR A 74 -9.86 1.84 8.17
N TYR A 75 -10.33 0.60 8.26
CA TYR A 75 -10.82 0.03 9.51
C TYR A 75 -9.69 -0.71 10.26
N ASN A 76 -8.69 -1.25 9.54
CA ASN A 76 -7.52 -1.94 10.12
C ASN A 76 -6.19 -1.42 9.52
N CYS A 77 -5.11 -1.64 10.27
CA CYS A 77 -3.74 -1.33 9.83
C CYS A 77 -3.00 -2.57 9.33
N THR A 78 -3.70 -3.71 9.21
CA THR A 78 -3.15 -4.93 8.64
C THR A 78 -3.12 -4.73 7.13
N PHE A 79 -2.05 -4.12 6.64
CA PHE A 79 -1.85 -3.81 5.21
C PHE A 79 -1.79 -5.07 4.33
N LEU A 80 -1.79 -6.25 4.94
CA LEU A 80 -2.13 -7.55 4.37
C LEU A 80 -3.24 -8.18 5.22
N TYR A 81 -4.34 -8.58 4.60
CA TYR A 81 -5.24 -9.54 5.24
C TYR A 81 -4.47 -10.85 5.43
N ALA A 82 -4.54 -11.46 6.61
CA ALA A 82 -3.89 -12.76 6.85
C ALA A 82 -4.33 -13.83 5.83
N ALA A 83 -5.59 -13.76 5.36
CA ALA A 83 -6.14 -14.62 4.31
C ALA A 83 -5.56 -14.36 2.90
N HIS A 84 -4.93 -13.20 2.69
CA HIS A 84 -4.28 -12.82 1.43
C HIS A 84 -2.76 -12.76 1.56
N GLN A 85 -2.21 -13.14 2.72
CA GLN A 85 -0.79 -13.33 2.89
C GLN A 85 -0.43 -14.67 2.24
N PRO A 86 0.34 -14.68 1.13
CA PRO A 86 0.77 -15.94 0.55
C PRO A 86 1.59 -16.71 1.60
N PRO A 87 1.57 -18.06 1.58
CA PRO A 87 2.44 -18.86 2.44
C PRO A 87 3.89 -18.39 2.28
N GLU A 88 4.68 -18.47 3.35
CA GLU A 88 6.07 -18.01 3.38
C GLU A 88 6.82 -18.64 2.19
N ALA A 89 7.06 -17.85 1.15
CA ALA A 89 7.72 -18.32 -0.05
C ALA A 89 9.16 -18.75 0.32
N PRO A 90 9.75 -19.74 -0.37
CA PRO A 90 11.17 -20.00 -0.24
C PRO A 90 11.89 -18.66 -0.38
N ARG A 91 12.74 -18.31 0.59
CA ARG A 91 13.45 -17.03 0.63
C ARG A 91 14.42 -16.92 -0.54
N LYS A 92 13.89 -16.68 -1.74
CA LYS A 92 14.62 -16.08 -2.84
C LYS A 92 14.58 -14.58 -2.56
N ILE A 93 15.75 -13.96 -2.60
CA ILE A 93 15.88 -12.51 -2.53
C ILE A 93 15.26 -11.97 -3.81
N PHE A 94 13.96 -11.73 -3.81
CA PHE A 94 13.33 -10.91 -4.82
C PHE A 94 13.69 -9.47 -4.45
N LYS A 95 14.49 -8.81 -5.30
CA LYS A 95 14.92 -7.39 -5.16
C LYS A 95 13.75 -6.39 -5.19
N THR A 96 12.51 -6.84 -5.35
CA THR A 96 11.35 -6.01 -5.61
C THR A 96 10.44 -5.92 -4.38
N ASN A 97 10.92 -5.34 -3.28
CA ASN A 97 9.97 -4.86 -2.29
C ASN A 97 9.34 -3.58 -2.85
N SER A 98 8.16 -3.71 -3.47
CA SER A 98 7.45 -2.59 -4.07
C SER A 98 6.86 -1.65 -3.02
N PHE A 99 6.74 -2.06 -1.75
CA PHE A 99 6.27 -1.17 -0.69
C PHE A 99 7.42 -0.28 -0.20
N TYR A 100 7.28 1.02 -0.40
CA TYR A 100 8.27 2.01 0.04
C TYR A 100 8.00 2.47 1.47
N TRP A 101 6.77 2.90 1.75
CA TRP A 101 6.39 3.41 3.06
C TRP A 101 4.90 3.22 3.34
N VAL A 102 4.57 2.83 4.57
CA VAL A 102 3.20 2.66 5.05
C VAL A 102 3.02 3.34 6.41
N CYS A 103 1.87 3.97 6.64
CA CYS A 103 1.52 4.60 7.90
C CYS A 103 0.05 4.39 8.20
N CYS A 104 -0.27 4.09 9.46
CA CYS A 104 -1.63 3.98 9.96
C CYS A 104 -1.76 4.74 11.27
N CYS A 105 -2.82 5.52 11.42
CA CYS A 105 -3.02 6.38 12.59
C CYS A 105 -4.52 6.61 12.84
N ASN A 106 -4.89 7.13 14.01
CA ASN A 106 -6.29 7.21 14.48
C ASN A 106 -6.72 8.60 14.99
N THR A 107 -5.96 9.65 14.67
CA THR A 107 -6.30 11.06 14.99
C THR A 107 -6.73 11.82 13.74
N MET A 108 -7.37 13.00 13.92
CA MET A 108 -7.88 13.79 12.79
C MET A 108 -6.74 14.19 11.85
N VAL A 109 -6.88 13.87 10.57
CA VAL A 109 -5.96 14.27 9.49
C VAL A 109 -4.51 13.80 9.77
N CYS A 110 -4.38 12.71 10.52
CA CYS A 110 -3.08 12.21 11.01
C CYS A 110 -2.20 11.62 9.89
N ASN A 111 -2.80 11.27 8.76
CA ASN A 111 -2.09 10.78 7.59
C ASN A 111 -1.59 11.94 6.70
N ALA A 112 -1.29 13.09 7.28
CA ALA A 112 -0.66 14.21 6.59
C ALA A 112 0.83 13.94 6.34
N GLY A 113 1.34 14.33 5.17
CA GLY A 113 2.75 14.20 4.82
C GLY A 113 3.24 12.76 4.69
N GLY A 114 4.56 12.59 4.80
CA GLY A 114 5.28 11.33 4.61
C GLY A 114 6.79 11.57 4.57
N PRO A 115 7.58 10.57 4.14
CA PRO A 115 9.02 10.73 3.93
C PRO A 115 9.32 11.88 2.96
N THR A 116 10.32 12.71 3.29
CA THR A 116 10.69 13.90 2.51
C THR A 116 11.89 13.70 1.59
N ASN A 117 12.62 12.59 1.73
CA ASN A 117 13.87 12.33 1.00
C ASN A 117 13.69 11.29 -0.12
N LEU A 118 12.61 11.41 -0.89
CA LEU A 118 12.26 10.44 -1.92
C LEU A 118 13.38 10.27 -2.96
N GLU A 119 14.01 11.37 -3.37
CA GLU A 119 15.12 11.40 -4.34
C GLU A 119 16.31 10.52 -3.95
N ARG A 120 16.61 10.45 -2.64
CA ARG A 120 17.74 9.65 -2.12
C ARG A 120 17.39 8.16 -2.11
N ASP A 121 16.13 7.83 -1.83
CA ASP A 121 15.72 6.46 -1.60
C ASP A 121 15.28 5.73 -2.88
N MET A 122 14.98 6.49 -3.95
CA MET A 122 14.57 5.96 -5.26
C MET A 122 15.74 5.90 -6.26
N LEU A 123 16.87 5.31 -5.85
CA LEU A 123 17.97 5.07 -6.77
C LEU A 123 17.57 4.04 -7.85
N PRO A 124 17.95 4.25 -9.11
CA PRO A 124 17.73 3.25 -10.16
C PRO A 124 18.42 1.95 -9.77
N ASP A 125 17.81 0.82 -10.14
CA ASP A 125 18.42 -0.47 -9.90
C ASP A 125 19.79 -0.50 -10.60
N GLU A 126 20.84 -0.88 -9.87
CA GLU A 126 22.12 -1.18 -10.50
C GLU A 126 21.88 -2.26 -11.55
N VAL A 127 22.24 -1.94 -12.79
CA VAL A 127 22.31 -2.91 -13.87
C VAL A 127 23.33 -3.94 -13.41
N ILE A 128 22.87 -5.10 -12.96
CA ILE A 128 23.73 -6.25 -12.85
C ILE A 128 24.05 -6.59 -14.29
N GLU A 129 25.19 -6.12 -14.79
CA GLU A 129 25.77 -6.72 -15.98
C GLU A 129 25.96 -8.19 -15.62
N GLU A 130 25.14 -9.04 -16.22
CA GLU A 130 25.33 -10.47 -16.16
C GLU A 130 26.71 -10.71 -16.78
N GLU A 131 27.72 -11.00 -15.94
CA GLU A 131 29.03 -11.41 -16.40
C GLU A 131 28.78 -12.60 -17.32
N LEU A 132 28.89 -12.36 -18.64
CA LEU A 132 28.78 -13.42 -19.62
C LEU A 132 29.73 -14.52 -19.14
N PRO A 133 29.29 -15.77 -19.00
CA PRO A 133 30.20 -16.84 -18.62
C PRO A 133 31.41 -16.78 -19.54
N GLU A 134 32.60 -16.63 -18.96
CA GLU A 134 33.88 -16.82 -19.64
C GLU A 134 33.88 -18.24 -20.23
N GLY A 135 33.33 -18.39 -21.44
CA GLY A 135 32.94 -19.71 -21.89
C GLY A 135 32.03 -19.80 -23.10
N THR A 136 31.53 -18.71 -23.68
CA THR A 136 31.08 -18.78 -25.08
C THR A 136 32.29 -18.71 -25.99
N VAL A 137 32.95 -19.87 -26.15
CA VAL A 137 33.84 -20.13 -27.28
C VAL A 137 33.11 -19.65 -28.51
N ARG A 138 33.67 -18.65 -29.20
CA ARG A 138 33.13 -18.18 -30.47
C ARG A 138 32.95 -19.39 -31.37
N LEU A 139 31.72 -19.63 -31.80
CA LEU A 139 31.37 -20.57 -32.86
C LEU A 139 31.93 -20.06 -34.21
N GLY A 140 33.26 -19.96 -34.29
CA GLY A 140 34.02 -19.40 -35.39
C GLY A 140 35.16 -20.30 -35.88
N GLU A 141 35.44 -21.40 -35.19
CA GLU A 141 36.49 -22.37 -35.58
C GLU A 141 35.97 -23.62 -36.30
N SER A 142 34.68 -23.67 -36.67
CA SER A 142 34.13 -24.81 -37.42
C SER A 142 34.46 -24.79 -38.93
N LYS A 143 35.27 -23.84 -39.42
CA LYS A 143 35.73 -23.85 -40.82
C LYS A 143 36.75 -24.96 -41.14
N LEU A 144 37.40 -25.55 -40.14
CA LEU A 144 38.39 -26.61 -40.36
C LEU A 144 37.76 -28.00 -40.56
N PHE A 145 36.62 -28.29 -39.91
CA PHE A 145 35.96 -29.60 -40.03
C PHE A 145 35.17 -29.77 -41.34
N LEU A 146 34.69 -28.66 -41.94
CA LEU A 146 33.99 -28.70 -43.23
C LEU A 146 34.93 -28.90 -44.43
N SER A 147 36.24 -28.68 -44.27
CA SER A 147 37.24 -28.90 -45.32
C SER A 147 37.48 -30.40 -45.59
N PHE A 148 37.50 -31.23 -44.54
CA PHE A 148 37.79 -32.66 -44.69
C PHE A 148 36.64 -33.47 -45.31
N ALA A 149 35.39 -33.03 -45.14
CA ALA A 149 34.24 -33.69 -45.77
C ALA A 149 34.26 -33.56 -47.31
N SER A 150 34.80 -32.46 -47.85
CA SER A 150 34.88 -32.23 -49.30
C SER A 150 35.92 -33.13 -49.98
N ILE A 151 37.03 -33.40 -49.30
CA ILE A 151 38.13 -34.24 -49.84
C ILE A 151 37.73 -35.71 -49.87
N ILE A 152 36.94 -36.17 -48.90
CA ILE A 152 36.49 -37.56 -48.83
C ILE A 152 35.39 -37.84 -49.88
N VAL A 153 34.45 -36.91 -50.09
CA VAL A 153 33.39 -37.06 -51.11
C VAL A 153 33.96 -37.02 -52.53
N SER A 154 35.03 -36.25 -52.78
CA SER A 154 35.66 -36.15 -54.10
C SER A 154 36.51 -37.38 -54.49
N ASN A 155 36.83 -38.27 -53.54
CA ASN A 155 37.63 -39.49 -53.78
C ASN A 155 36.81 -40.78 -53.77
N ILE A 156 35.50 -40.72 -53.47
CA ILE A 156 34.61 -41.90 -53.35
C ILE A 156 33.58 -41.97 -54.48
N LEU A 157 33.41 -40.91 -55.27
CA LEU A 157 32.59 -40.91 -56.49
C LEU A 157 33.50 -41.03 -57.72
N PRO A 158 33.57 -42.22 -58.38
CA PRO A 158 34.25 -42.39 -59.67
C PRO A 158 33.52 -41.66 -60.81
#